data_AF-N6TCE0-F1
#
_entry.id   AF-N6TCE0-F1
#
_cell.length_a   1.000
_cell.length_b   1.000
_cell.length_c   1.000
_cell.angle_alpha   90.00
_cell.angle_beta   90.00
_cell.angle_gamma   90.00
#
_symmetry.space_group_name_H-M   'P 1'
#
loop_
_entity.id
_entity.type
_entity.pdbx_description
1 polymer ?
#
loop_
_entity_poly.entity_id
_entity_poly.type
_entity_poly.pdbx_seq_one_letter_code
_entity_poly.pdbx_strand_id
1 'polypeptide(L)'
;MTEEIRLKDDWMIRKCPTYDEEYSDCTSIRARLHQLFIFGNTLDCSEWKRSSINCYKWIKDQDKAAGEELVAIEKERRKRRLSGHYANNTWTRRKGPPENWNCPLPEEMQKQYDNTYLHVKSKELKGEISPSFESNFRFCSIM
;
A
#
# COMPACT_ATOMS: atom_id res chain seq x y z
N MET A 1 -8.14 31.46 -23.78
CA MET A 1 -7.48 30.19 -24.12
C MET A 1 -6.37 29.99 -23.10
N THR A 2 -6.69 29.38 -21.95
CA THR A 2 -5.69 29.06 -20.93
C THR A 2 -4.91 27.85 -21.43
N GLU A 3 -3.63 28.04 -21.71
CA GLU A 3 -2.71 26.97 -22.08
C GLU A 3 -2.65 25.99 -20.91
N GLU A 4 -3.11 24.75 -21.08
CA GLU A 4 -2.99 23.72 -20.06
C GLU A 4 -1.50 23.47 -19.81
N ILE A 5 -0.98 23.92 -18.66
CA ILE A 5 0.38 23.61 -18.25
C ILE A 5 0.44 22.12 -17.94
N ARG A 6 0.92 21.32 -18.91
CA ARG A 6 1.08 19.87 -18.74
C ARG A 6 2.43 19.56 -18.10
N LEU A 7 2.39 19.02 -16.90
CA LEU A 7 3.56 18.53 -16.19
C LEU A 7 3.87 17.08 -16.62
N LYS A 8 5.14 16.80 -16.94
CA LYS A 8 5.59 15.45 -17.27
C LYS A 8 5.60 14.59 -16.00
N ASP A 9 5.02 13.39 -16.09
CA ASP A 9 4.89 12.45 -14.96
C ASP A 9 4.03 12.98 -13.79
N ASP A 10 3.06 13.85 -14.08
CA ASP A 10 2.11 14.40 -13.09
C ASP A 10 1.36 13.32 -12.29
N TRP A 11 1.13 12.14 -12.90
CA TRP A 11 0.54 10.98 -12.24
C TRP A 11 1.30 10.50 -10.99
N MET A 12 2.58 10.89 -10.83
CA MET A 12 3.39 10.58 -9.65
C MET A 12 3.06 11.46 -8.45
N ILE A 13 2.44 12.62 -8.66
CA ILE A 13 2.06 13.55 -7.60
C ILE A 13 0.91 12.95 -6.79
N ARG A 14 1.11 12.82 -5.47
CA ARG A 14 0.08 12.36 -4.54
C ARG A 14 -0.85 13.51 -4.17
N LYS A 15 -1.99 13.18 -3.57
CA LYS A 15 -2.87 14.20 -2.99
C LYS A 15 -2.11 14.98 -1.91
N CYS A 16 -2.25 16.30 -1.89
CA CYS A 16 -1.49 17.14 -0.95
C CYS A 16 -1.62 16.76 0.53
N PRO A 17 -2.81 16.37 1.05
CA PRO A 17 -2.95 15.92 2.43
C PRO A 17 -2.04 14.73 2.80
N THR A 18 -1.72 13.86 1.84
CA THR A 18 -0.79 12.76 2.08
C THR A 18 0.61 13.27 2.44
N TYR A 19 1.07 14.38 1.85
CA TYR A 19 2.37 14.96 2.23
C TYR A 19 2.34 15.58 3.64
N ASP A 20 1.21 16.13 4.05
CA ASP A 20 1.01 16.68 5.39
C ASP A 20 1.03 15.56 6.44
N GLU A 21 0.33 14.45 6.17
CA GLU A 21 0.32 13.25 7.00
C GLU A 21 1.74 12.67 7.14
N GLU A 22 2.47 12.51 6.04
CA GLU A 22 3.84 11.98 6.07
C GLU A 22 4.81 12.90 6.85
N TYR A 23 4.64 14.22 6.75
CA TYR A 23 5.41 15.17 7.55
C TYR A 23 5.06 15.09 9.04
N SER A 24 3.76 15.00 9.36
CA SER A 24 3.27 14.84 10.73
C SER A 24 3.80 13.55 11.34
N ASP A 25 3.71 12.43 10.61
CA ASP A 25 4.23 11.14 11.03
C ASP A 25 5.73 11.22 11.26
N CYS A 26 6.51 11.72 10.29
CA CYS A 26 7.96 11.86 10.40
C CYS A 26 8.40 12.68 11.62
N THR A 27 7.63 13.72 11.99
CA THR A 27 7.96 14.63 13.09
C THR A 27 7.37 14.24 14.43
N SER A 28 6.39 13.33 14.46
CA SER A 28 5.73 12.85 15.67
C SER A 28 6.70 12.22 16.68
N ILE A 29 6.44 12.40 17.97
CA ILE A 29 7.30 11.87 19.06
C ILE A 29 7.50 10.36 18.90
N ARG A 30 6.41 9.62 18.61
CA ARG A 30 6.45 8.18 18.40
C ARG A 30 7.37 7.80 17.24
N ALA A 31 7.26 8.49 16.11
CA ALA A 31 8.14 8.20 14.97
C ALA A 31 9.59 8.62 15.24
N ARG A 32 9.84 9.71 15.96
CA ARG A 32 11.21 10.10 16.36
C ARG A 32 11.87 9.03 17.22
N LEU A 33 11.13 8.43 18.15
CA LEU A 33 11.60 7.29 18.95
C LEU A 33 11.91 6.07 18.05
N HIS A 34 11.02 5.76 17.09
CA HIS A 34 11.28 4.67 16.14
C HIS A 34 12.48 4.94 15.23
N GLN A 35 12.67 6.18 14.76
CA GLN A 35 13.84 6.59 13.97
C GLN A 35 15.13 6.39 14.76
N LEU A 36 15.15 6.82 16.02
CA LEU A 36 16.30 6.61 16.91
C LEU A 36 16.59 5.12 17.12
N PHE A 37 15.55 4.29 17.26
CA PHE A 37 15.72 2.85 17.41
C PHE A 37 16.30 2.17 16.15
N ILE A 38 15.85 2.58 14.96
CA ILE A 38 16.24 1.95 13.69
C ILE A 38 17.59 2.50 13.18
N PHE A 39 17.78 3.82 13.23
CA PHE A 39 18.91 4.52 12.60
C PHE A 39 19.93 5.09 13.60
N GLY A 40 19.60 5.14 14.89
CA GLY A 40 20.44 5.78 15.92
C GLY A 40 20.37 7.30 15.96
N ASN A 41 19.64 7.92 15.02
CA ASN A 41 19.43 9.37 14.94
C ASN A 41 18.03 9.70 14.41
N THR A 42 17.65 10.98 14.49
CA THR A 42 16.42 11.47 13.86
C THR A 42 16.68 11.82 12.40
N LEU A 43 15.72 11.51 11.52
CA LEU A 43 15.83 11.81 10.09
C LEU A 43 15.45 13.27 9.78
N ASP A 44 15.94 13.80 8.67
CA ASP A 44 15.47 15.09 8.19
C ASP A 44 14.09 14.95 7.53
N CYS A 45 13.08 15.60 8.10
CA CYS A 45 11.70 15.62 7.61
C CYS A 45 11.42 16.84 6.70
N SER A 46 12.41 17.69 6.44
CA SER A 46 12.27 18.91 5.64
C SER A 46 11.75 18.62 4.22
N GLU A 47 12.14 17.48 3.64
CA GLU A 47 11.68 17.05 2.32
C GLU A 47 10.16 16.90 2.25
N TRP A 48 9.52 16.34 3.29
CA TRP A 48 8.07 16.16 3.33
C TRP A 48 7.35 17.50 3.43
N LYS A 49 7.87 18.41 4.27
CA LYS A 49 7.35 19.77 4.39
C LYS A 49 7.43 20.54 3.06
N ARG A 50 8.59 20.46 2.39
CA ARG A 50 8.79 21.07 1.07
C ARG A 50 7.86 20.46 0.02
N SER A 51 7.67 19.14 0.05
CA SER A 51 6.76 18.44 -0.86
C SER A 51 5.31 18.89 -0.67
N SER A 52 4.85 19.03 0.59
CA SER A 52 3.53 19.58 0.90
C SER A 52 3.35 20.99 0.34
N ILE A 53 4.29 21.90 0.64
CA ILE A 53 4.23 23.29 0.16
C ILE A 53 4.17 23.34 -1.37
N ASN A 54 5.04 22.58 -2.04
CA ASN A 54 5.09 22.54 -3.50
C ASN A 54 3.83 21.93 -4.11
N CYS A 55 3.24 20.93 -3.47
CA CYS A 55 1.97 20.36 -3.90
C CYS A 55 0.84 21.41 -3.88
N TYR A 56 0.71 22.17 -2.80
CA TYR A 56 -0.31 23.23 -2.73
C TYR A 56 -0.06 24.36 -3.72
N LYS A 57 1.20 24.74 -3.97
CA LYS A 57 1.55 25.71 -5.02
C LYS A 57 1.19 25.22 -6.42
N TRP A 58 1.45 23.94 -6.70
CA TRP A 58 1.07 23.32 -7.98
C TRP A 58 -0.45 23.34 -8.19
N ILE A 59 -1.23 22.98 -7.17
CA ILE A 59 -2.70 22.95 -7.27
C ILE A 59 -3.31 24.36 -7.36
N LYS A 60 -2.82 25.33 -6.57
CA LYS A 60 -3.43 26.66 -6.48
C LYS A 60 -2.94 27.62 -7.56
N ASP A 61 -1.62 27.66 -7.76
CA ASP A 61 -0.96 28.68 -8.56
C ASP A 61 -0.53 28.14 -9.93
N GLN A 62 -0.72 26.84 -10.18
CA GLN A 62 -0.19 26.12 -11.35
C GLN A 62 1.32 26.37 -11.56
N ASP A 63 2.04 26.49 -10.45
CA ASP A 63 3.48 26.72 -10.45
C ASP A 63 4.23 25.50 -10.98
N LYS A 64 4.63 25.58 -12.25
CA LYS A 64 5.33 24.49 -12.95
C LYS A 64 6.63 24.10 -12.27
N ALA A 65 7.38 25.04 -11.70
CA ALA A 65 8.64 24.75 -11.02
C ALA A 65 8.40 23.92 -9.76
N ALA A 66 7.36 24.26 -8.99
CA ALA A 66 6.95 23.48 -7.83
C ALA A 66 6.52 22.05 -8.20
N GLY A 67 5.77 21.90 -9.30
CA GLY A 67 5.37 20.60 -9.84
C GLY A 67 6.57 19.74 -10.29
N GLU A 68 7.51 20.33 -11.04
CA GLU A 68 8.71 19.63 -11.51
C GLU A 68 9.60 19.16 -10.36
N GLU A 69 9.79 20.01 -9.34
CA GLU A 69 10.52 19.65 -8.13
C GLU A 69 9.83 18.50 -7.38
N LEU A 70 8.50 18.55 -7.23
CA LEU A 70 7.74 17.51 -6.55
C LEU A 70 7.86 16.15 -7.26
N VAL A 71 7.77 16.15 -8.59
CA VAL A 71 7.98 14.94 -9.41
C VAL A 71 9.39 14.41 -9.27
N ALA A 72 10.40 15.27 -9.23
CA ALA A 72 11.79 14.85 -9.03
C ALA A 72 11.98 14.15 -7.67
N ILE A 73 11.41 14.73 -6.60
CA ILE A 73 11.44 14.14 -5.26
C ILE A 73 10.75 12.76 -5.24
N GLU A 74 9.58 12.61 -5.86
CA GLU A 74 8.88 11.32 -5.92
C GLU A 74 9.66 10.26 -6.69
N LYS A 75 10.32 10.64 -7.79
CA LYS A 75 11.21 9.74 -8.54
C LYS A 75 12.37 9.25 -7.67
N GLU A 76 12.97 10.14 -6.89
CA GLU A 76 14.04 9.79 -5.96
C GLU A 76 13.55 8.86 -4.85
N ARG A 77 12.39 9.16 -4.23
CA ARG A 77 11.76 8.28 -3.22
C ARG A 77 11.51 6.87 -3.78
N ARG A 78 10.97 6.78 -5.00
CA ARG A 78 10.74 5.50 -5.68
C ARG A 78 12.04 4.76 -5.94
N LYS A 79 13.10 5.46 -6.37
CA LYS A 79 14.43 4.88 -6.59
C LYS A 79 15.01 4.34 -5.28
N ARG A 80 14.93 5.10 -4.18
CA ARG A 80 15.39 4.68 -2.84
C ARG A 80 14.64 3.44 -2.35
N ARG A 81 13.31 3.41 -2.51
CA ARG A 81 12.50 2.23 -2.14
C ARG A 81 12.87 0.97 -2.93
N LEU A 82 13.19 1.13 -4.21
CA LEU A 82 13.49 0.01 -5.09
C LEU A 82 14.97 -0.39 -5.09
N SER A 83 15.87 0.38 -4.46
CA SER A 83 17.31 0.14 -4.51
C SER A 83 17.67 -1.27 -4.04
N GLY A 84 17.11 -1.72 -2.91
CA GLY A 84 17.31 -3.07 -2.38
C GLY A 84 16.81 -4.16 -3.33
N HIS A 85 15.71 -3.93 -4.05
CA HIS A 85 15.18 -4.88 -5.04
C HIS A 85 16.06 -5.01 -6.30
N TYR A 86 16.77 -3.95 -6.68
CA TYR A 86 17.72 -3.99 -7.80
C TYR A 86 19.12 -4.42 -7.40
N ALA A 87 19.54 -4.11 -6.17
CA ALA A 87 20.84 -4.50 -5.62
C ALA A 87 20.89 -5.96 -5.15
N ASN A 88 19.73 -6.60 -4.97
CA ASN A 88 19.64 -7.99 -4.56
C ASN A 88 20.22 -8.92 -5.64
N ASN A 89 21.32 -9.59 -5.31
CA ASN A 89 21.99 -10.60 -6.12
C ASN A 89 21.73 -12.04 -5.63
N THR A 90 21.03 -12.22 -4.50
CA THR A 90 20.78 -13.54 -3.93
C THR A 90 19.57 -14.23 -4.55
N TRP A 91 18.56 -13.47 -4.98
CA TRP A 91 17.33 -14.00 -5.57
C TRP A 91 17.12 -13.54 -7.01
N THR A 92 16.95 -14.50 -7.93
CA THR A 92 16.61 -14.19 -9.33
C THR A 92 15.13 -13.86 -9.47
N ARG A 93 14.81 -12.85 -10.30
CA ARG A 93 13.41 -12.52 -10.63
C ARG A 93 12.76 -13.66 -11.41
N ARG A 94 11.56 -14.06 -10.99
CA ARG A 94 10.75 -15.04 -11.72
C ARG A 94 10.22 -14.41 -13.00
N LYS A 95 10.32 -15.14 -14.13
CA LYS A 95 9.73 -14.73 -15.42
C LYS A 95 8.23 -15.02 -15.51
N GLY A 96 7.76 -15.95 -14.69
CA GLY A 96 6.37 -16.37 -14.64
C GLY A 96 6.13 -17.27 -13.43
N PRO A 97 4.89 -17.73 -13.25
CA PRO A 97 4.59 -18.76 -12.26
C PRO A 97 5.34 -20.06 -12.60
N PRO A 98 5.67 -20.88 -11.60
CA PRO A 98 6.14 -22.25 -11.83
C PRO A 98 5.14 -23.05 -12.68
N GLU A 99 5.62 -24.05 -13.42
CA GLU A 99 4.76 -24.91 -14.26
C GLU A 99 3.65 -25.60 -13.46
N ASN A 100 3.95 -25.99 -12.22
CA ASN A 100 3.04 -26.65 -11.31
C ASN A 100 2.23 -25.69 -10.41
N TRP A 101 2.19 -24.39 -10.74
CA TRP A 101 1.49 -23.40 -9.91
C TRP A 101 -0.01 -23.71 -9.73
N ASN A 102 -0.64 -24.27 -10.76
CA ASN A 102 -2.06 -24.65 -10.74
C ASN A 102 -2.27 -26.16 -10.50
N CYS A 103 -1.24 -26.89 -10.06
CA CYS A 103 -1.43 -28.30 -9.70
C CYS A 103 -2.36 -28.42 -8.48
N PRO A 104 -3.16 -29.49 -8.39
CA PRO A 104 -3.96 -29.74 -7.21
C PRO A 104 -3.07 -29.82 -5.96
N LEU A 105 -3.60 -29.39 -4.82
CA LEU A 105 -2.89 -29.49 -3.55
C LEU A 105 -2.52 -30.96 -3.26
N PRO A 106 -1.41 -31.24 -2.56
CA PRO A 106 -1.11 -32.59 -2.12
C PRO A 106 -2.26 -33.23 -1.33
N GLU A 107 -2.43 -34.54 -1.45
CA GLU A 107 -3.57 -35.29 -0.87
C GLU A 107 -3.73 -35.06 0.64
N GLU A 108 -2.61 -34.98 1.36
CA GLU A 108 -2.60 -34.71 2.80
C GLU A 108 -3.23 -33.35 3.15
N MET A 109 -2.94 -32.31 2.37
CA MET A 109 -3.51 -30.98 2.57
C MET A 109 -4.99 -30.94 2.20
N GLN A 110 -5.42 -31.69 1.17
CA GLN A 110 -6.83 -31.81 0.83
C GLN A 110 -7.62 -32.45 1.98
N LYS A 111 -7.12 -33.55 2.54
CA LYS A 111 -7.74 -34.23 3.69
C LYS A 111 -7.80 -33.34 4.94
N GLN A 112 -6.76 -32.56 5.21
CA GLN A 112 -6.77 -31.60 6.32
C GLN A 112 -7.82 -30.50 6.09
N TYR A 113 -7.95 -30.02 4.85
CA TYR A 113 -8.91 -28.99 4.49
C TYR A 113 -10.37 -29.44 4.61
N ASP A 114 -10.65 -30.74 4.37
CA ASP A 114 -12.00 -31.28 4.28
C ASP A 114 -12.88 -31.10 5.52
N ASN A 115 -12.27 -30.97 6.71
CA ASN A 115 -13.01 -30.78 7.96
C ASN A 115 -12.80 -29.38 8.56
N THR A 116 -12.18 -28.46 7.80
CA THR A 116 -12.00 -27.08 8.27
C THR A 116 -13.30 -26.30 8.19
N TYR A 117 -13.47 -25.36 9.12
CA TYR A 117 -14.58 -24.40 9.09
C TYR A 117 -14.72 -23.69 7.73
N LEU A 118 -13.58 -23.29 7.13
CA LEU A 118 -13.58 -22.57 5.86
C LEU A 118 -14.10 -23.43 4.70
N HIS A 119 -13.73 -24.71 4.64
CA HIS A 119 -14.26 -25.61 3.61
C HIS A 119 -15.75 -25.83 3.77
N VAL A 120 -16.22 -26.09 4.99
CA VAL A 120 -17.64 -26.26 5.29
C VAL A 120 -18.42 -25.00 4.90
N LYS A 121 -17.95 -23.81 5.28
CA LYS A 121 -18.59 -22.54 4.88
C LYS A 121 -18.54 -22.27 3.39
N SER A 122 -17.46 -22.66 2.70
CA SER A 122 -17.41 -22.57 1.24
C SER A 122 -18.47 -23.45 0.58
N LYS A 123 -18.68 -24.67 1.08
CA LYS A 123 -19.72 -25.58 0.59
C LYS A 123 -21.13 -25.08 0.87
N GLU A 124 -21.37 -24.49 2.06
CA GLU A 124 -22.64 -23.83 2.38
C GLU A 124 -22.95 -22.68 1.40
N LEU A 125 -21.97 -21.80 1.13
CA LEU A 125 -22.13 -20.67 0.22
C LEU A 125 -22.38 -21.09 -1.23
N LYS A 126 -21.80 -22.23 -1.65
CA LYS A 126 -22.04 -22.83 -2.97
C LYS A 126 -23.38 -23.58 -3.05
N GLY A 127 -24.09 -23.75 -1.93
CA GLY A 127 -25.34 -24.51 -1.86
C GLY A 127 -25.16 -26.03 -1.90
N GLU A 128 -23.94 -26.53 -1.70
CA GLU A 128 -23.63 -27.98 -1.69
C GLU A 128 -24.07 -28.63 -0.37
N ILE A 129 -24.10 -27.86 0.72
CA ILE A 129 -24.51 -28.30 2.05
C ILE A 129 -25.49 -27.27 2.63
N SER A 130 -26.50 -27.73 3.36
CA SER A 130 -27.41 -26.84 4.11
C SER A 130 -26.63 -26.01 5.15
N PRO A 131 -26.93 -24.71 5.32
CA PRO A 131 -26.28 -23.89 6.33
C PRO A 131 -26.42 -24.53 7.72
N SER A 132 -25.33 -24.69 8.45
CA SER A 132 -25.36 -25.26 9.82
C SER A 132 -26.11 -24.37 10.82
N PHE A 133 -26.32 -23.10 10.48
CA PHE A 133 -27.03 -22.13 11.29
C PHE A 133 -28.33 -21.74 10.57
N GLU A 134 -29.47 -22.14 11.13
CA GLU A 134 -30.76 -21.63 10.70
C GLU A 134 -30.81 -20.12 10.96
N SER A 135 -31.00 -19.33 9.90
CA SER A 135 -31.21 -17.87 9.99
C SER A 135 -32.51 -17.46 10.70
N ASN A 136 -33.22 -18.41 11.33
CA ASN A 136 -34.43 -18.18 12.12
C ASN A 136 -34.15 -17.80 13.58
N PHE A 137 -32.92 -17.39 13.91
CA PHE A 137 -32.67 -16.67 15.15
C PHE A 137 -33.36 -15.30 15.06
N ARG A 138 -34.57 -15.22 15.61
CA ARG A 138 -35.20 -13.95 15.99
C ARG A 138 -34.28 -13.30 17.02
N PHE A 139 -33.40 -12.42 16.57
CA PHE A 139 -32.66 -11.55 17.48
C PHE A 139 -33.70 -10.78 18.28
N CYS A 140 -33.80 -11.06 19.59
CA CYS A 140 -34.50 -10.17 20.50
C CYS A 140 -33.75 -8.83 20.46
N SER A 141 -34.26 -7.88 19.69
CA SER A 141 -33.95 -6.47 19.87
C SER A 141 -34.52 -6.07 21.22
N ILE A 142 -33.67 -6.05 22.25
CA ILE A 142 -33.99 -5.32 23.49
C ILE A 142 -34.00 -3.84 23.08
N MET A 143 -35.18 -3.22 23.15
CA MET A 143 -35.33 -1.76 23.01
C MET A 143 -34.68 -1.04 24.18
#